data_AF-A0A132GRA4-F1
#
_entry.id   AF-A0A132GRA4-F1
#
_cell.length_a   1.000
_cell.length_b   1.000
_cell.length_c   1.000
_cell.angle_alpha   90.00
_cell.angle_beta   90.00
_cell.angle_gamma   90.00
#
_symmetry.space_group_name_H-M   'P 1'
#
loop_
_entity.id
_entity.type
_entity.pdbx_description
1 polymer ?
#
loop_
_entity_poly.entity_id
_entity_poly.type
_entity_poly.pdbx_seq_one_letter_code
_entity_poly.pdbx_strand_id
1 'polypeptide(L)'
;MTVELRSRLLKNGNKTLYLDFYEKGKRWYEYLDLYIVPGNTPAIKKENEGTMNKAIAIKAKRILGIEDEPEPAVNGELPKRVFADWLDGYYKRLEDEDRLSESSLENVDSCIKVVKSYLAFKHRPRMLMKKIDKKFLVDFFDYLQHTYKNTNSPENPKPLSPRTCLAYQHQLTKILNDAVMSGVLYANPFYSLNEHEKVAEVPTSRDYLTKEELELMASAETKNQLAKQAFMFACFTG
;
A
#
# COMPACT_ATOMS: atom_id res chain seq x y z
N MET A 1 4.72 19.60 -15.33
CA MET A 1 3.93 19.78 -14.10
C MET A 1 3.71 21.26 -13.82
N THR A 2 2.45 21.69 -13.65
CA THR A 2 2.09 23.04 -13.18
C THR A 2 1.65 22.93 -11.72
N VAL A 3 2.10 23.84 -10.85
CA VAL A 3 1.72 23.88 -9.44
C VAL A 3 1.22 25.28 -9.10
N GLU A 4 0.00 25.39 -8.59
CA GLU A 4 -0.61 26.67 -8.17
C GLU A 4 -1.01 26.64 -6.70
N LEU A 5 -0.77 27.73 -5.97
CA LEU A 5 -1.27 27.88 -4.60
C LEU A 5 -2.68 28.47 -4.67
N ARG A 6 -3.65 27.78 -4.09
CA ARG A 6 -5.06 28.19 -4.07
C ARG A 6 -5.59 28.17 -2.65
N SER A 7 -6.76 28.80 -2.47
CA SER A 7 -7.44 28.84 -1.18
C SER A 7 -8.92 28.50 -1.32
N ARG A 8 -9.49 27.84 -0.30
CA ARG A 8 -10.91 27.49 -0.23
C ARG A 8 -11.50 27.96 1.09
N LEU A 9 -12.66 28.63 1.05
CA LEU A 9 -13.39 29.05 2.24
C LEU A 9 -14.03 27.84 2.94
N LEU A 10 -13.85 27.76 4.26
CA LEU A 10 -14.43 26.75 5.13
C LEU A 10 -15.70 27.27 5.81
N LYS A 11 -16.52 26.34 6.33
CA LYS A 11 -17.77 26.67 7.03
C LYS A 11 -17.57 27.57 8.26
N ASN A 12 -16.38 27.54 8.87
CA ASN A 12 -16.01 28.35 10.04
C ASN A 12 -15.47 29.75 9.67
N GLY A 13 -15.45 30.12 8.38
CA GLY A 13 -14.95 31.43 7.91
C GLY A 13 -13.46 31.49 7.62
N ASN A 14 -12.68 30.46 7.97
CA ASN A 14 -11.26 30.36 7.62
C ASN A 14 -11.08 29.98 6.15
N LYS A 15 -9.95 30.35 5.54
CA LYS A 15 -9.57 29.83 4.22
C LYS A 15 -8.46 28.79 4.36
N THR A 16 -8.69 27.57 3.93
CA THR A 16 -7.62 26.56 3.83
C THR A 16 -6.79 26.79 2.58
N LEU A 17 -5.46 26.66 2.70
CA LEU A 17 -4.53 26.73 1.58
C LEU A 17 -4.23 25.33 1.04
N TYR A 18 -4.15 25.20 -0.28
CA TYR A 18 -3.82 23.94 -0.96
C TYR A 18 -3.05 24.20 -2.25
N LEU A 19 -2.24 23.23 -2.66
CA LEU A 19 -1.59 23.22 -3.96
C LEU A 19 -2.46 22.50 -4.97
N ASP A 20 -2.61 23.10 -6.14
CA ASP A 20 -3.33 22.58 -7.29
C ASP A 20 -2.31 22.20 -8.36
N PHE A 21 -2.23 20.90 -8.63
CA PHE A 21 -1.28 20.33 -9.56
C PHE A 21 -1.97 19.98 -10.86
N TYR A 22 -1.29 20.26 -11.97
CA TYR A 22 -1.71 19.84 -13.30
C TYR A 22 -0.55 19.21 -14.06
N GLU A 23 -0.71 17.95 -14.47
CA GLU A 23 0.29 17.24 -15.27
C GLU A 23 -0.35 16.24 -16.21
N LYS A 24 0.00 16.32 -17.51
CA LYS A 24 -0.44 15.37 -18.55
C LYS A 24 -1.95 15.10 -18.53
N GLY A 25 -2.75 16.16 -18.37
CA GLY A 25 -4.22 16.08 -18.34
C GLY A 25 -4.82 15.59 -17.02
N LYS A 26 -4.00 15.28 -16.00
CA LYS A 26 -4.45 14.91 -14.66
C LYS A 26 -4.28 16.08 -13.71
N ARG A 27 -5.33 16.35 -12.90
CA ARG A 27 -5.35 17.41 -11.89
C ARG A 27 -5.53 16.80 -10.50
N TRP A 28 -4.74 17.24 -9.52
CA TRP A 28 -4.88 16.80 -8.12
C TRP A 28 -4.53 17.91 -7.14
N TYR A 29 -4.88 17.70 -5.86
CA TYR A 29 -4.75 18.70 -4.81
C TYR A 29 -3.95 18.18 -3.62
N GLU A 30 -3.08 19.01 -3.04
CA GLU A 30 -2.39 18.77 -1.76
C GLU A 30 -2.81 19.86 -0.77
N TYR A 31 -3.58 19.49 0.26
CA TYR A 31 -3.95 20.42 1.33
C TYR A 31 -2.77 20.60 2.29
N LEU A 32 -2.45 21.85 2.64
CA LEU A 32 -1.24 22.20 3.40
C LEU A 32 -1.45 22.25 4.91
N ASP A 33 -2.69 22.03 5.40
CA ASP A 33 -3.09 22.29 6.80
C ASP A 33 -2.73 23.70 7.29
N LEU A 34 -2.64 24.66 6.36
CA LEU A 34 -2.43 26.08 6.61
C LEU A 34 -3.73 26.85 6.40
N TYR A 35 -4.05 27.74 7.32
CA TYR A 35 -5.32 28.47 7.34
C TYR A 35 -5.10 29.97 7.41
N ILE A 36 -5.82 30.71 6.57
CA ILE A 36 -5.94 32.16 6.69
C ILE A 36 -7.16 32.46 7.56
N VAL A 37 -6.94 33.12 8.68
CA VAL A 37 -7.97 33.47 9.66
C VAL A 37 -8.62 34.80 9.27
N PRO A 38 -9.96 34.92 9.34
CA PRO A 38 -10.64 36.17 9.06
C PRO A 38 -10.35 37.20 10.17
N GLY A 39 -9.91 38.39 9.78
CA GLY A 39 -9.68 39.49 10.71
C GLY A 39 -8.73 40.55 10.14
N ASN A 40 -8.82 41.78 10.66
CA ASN A 40 -8.06 42.93 10.17
C ASN A 40 -7.10 43.53 11.21
N THR A 41 -6.99 42.91 12.39
CA THR A 41 -6.05 43.37 13.43
C THR A 41 -4.60 43.19 12.97
N PRO A 42 -3.66 44.04 13.41
CA PRO A 42 -2.24 43.93 13.07
C PRO A 42 -1.63 42.55 13.36
N ALA A 43 -2.03 41.90 14.46
CA ALA A 43 -1.57 40.56 14.82
C ALA A 43 -2.00 39.50 13.80
N ILE A 44 -3.29 39.45 13.47
CA ILE A 44 -3.86 38.53 12.46
C ILE A 44 -3.23 38.75 11.08
N LYS A 45 -2.97 40.01 10.69
CA LYS A 45 -2.27 40.31 9.43
C LYS A 45 -0.88 39.68 9.38
N LYS A 46 -0.10 39.86 10.44
CA LYS A 46 1.26 39.32 10.56
C LYS A 46 1.26 37.78 10.55
N GLU A 47 0.31 37.16 11.23
CA GLU A 47 0.17 35.71 11.26
C GLU A 47 -0.25 35.14 9.89
N ASN A 48 -1.22 35.75 9.23
CA ASN A 48 -1.67 35.36 7.89
C ASN A 48 -0.55 35.55 6.85
N GLU A 49 0.24 36.62 6.96
CA GLU A 49 1.43 36.85 6.13
C GLU A 49 2.48 35.75 6.33
N GLY A 50 2.80 35.40 7.59
CA GLY A 50 3.69 34.28 7.89
C GLY A 50 3.18 32.94 7.34
N THR A 51 1.87 32.71 7.43
CA THR A 51 1.20 31.51 6.90
C THR A 51 1.29 31.47 5.37
N MET A 52 1.08 32.60 4.69
CA MET A 52 1.20 32.70 3.24
C MET A 52 2.65 32.47 2.79
N ASN A 53 3.63 33.04 3.49
CA ASN A 53 5.05 32.84 3.19
C ASN A 53 5.47 31.37 3.33
N LYS A 54 4.96 30.67 4.35
CA LYS A 54 5.14 29.21 4.49
C LYS A 54 4.53 28.46 3.30
N ALA A 55 3.31 28.80 2.89
CA ALA A 55 2.66 28.15 1.75
C ALA A 55 3.42 28.37 0.42
N ILE A 56 3.97 29.57 0.21
CA ILE A 56 4.83 29.91 -0.94
C ILE A 56 6.12 29.08 -0.92
N ALA A 57 6.76 28.94 0.26
CA ALA A 57 7.96 28.12 0.41
C ALA A 57 7.69 26.65 0.09
N ILE A 58 6.56 26.09 0.57
CA ILE A 58 6.15 24.71 0.25
C ILE A 58 5.93 24.55 -1.27
N LYS A 59 5.23 25.50 -1.91
CA LYS A 59 5.04 25.51 -3.36
C LYS A 59 6.39 25.48 -4.11
N ALA A 60 7.35 26.33 -3.71
CA ALA A 60 8.67 26.39 -4.33
C ALA A 60 9.43 25.07 -4.20
N LYS A 61 9.40 24.45 -3.01
CA LYS A 61 10.00 23.12 -2.75
C LYS A 61 9.40 22.05 -3.66
N ARG A 62 8.06 21.99 -3.77
CA ARG A 62 7.35 21.06 -4.65
C ARG A 62 7.70 21.24 -6.13
N ILE A 63 7.83 22.48 -6.60
CA ILE A 63 8.27 22.78 -7.98
C ILE A 63 9.69 22.27 -8.24
N LEU A 64 10.58 22.42 -7.26
CA LEU A 64 11.97 21.97 -7.35
C LEU A 64 12.13 20.45 -7.11
N GLY A 65 11.05 19.72 -6.85
CA GLY A 65 11.09 18.30 -6.47
C GLY A 65 11.72 18.04 -5.08
N ILE A 66 11.99 19.11 -4.34
CA ILE A 66 12.57 19.08 -3.00
C ILE A 66 11.43 18.82 -2.01
N GLU A 67 11.59 17.77 -1.21
CA GLU A 67 10.77 17.61 0.00
C GLU A 67 11.50 18.25 1.17
N ASP A 68 10.73 18.79 2.11
CA ASP A 68 11.29 19.20 3.40
C ASP A 68 11.99 18.01 4.03
N GLU A 69 13.30 18.13 4.25
CA GLU A 69 13.96 17.34 5.28
C GLU A 69 13.24 17.65 6.59
N PRO A 70 12.77 16.62 7.31
CA PRO A 70 12.06 16.88 8.52
C PRO A 70 13.01 17.45 9.59
N GLU A 71 12.55 18.46 10.33
CA GLU A 71 13.23 18.93 11.54
C GLU A 71 13.65 17.75 12.43
N PRO A 72 14.84 17.77 13.05
CA PRO A 72 15.31 16.68 13.88
C PRO A 72 14.29 16.37 14.98
N ALA A 73 13.99 15.08 15.14
CA ALA A 73 13.06 14.59 16.14
C ALA A 73 13.57 14.90 17.56
N VAL A 74 12.81 15.68 18.31
CA VAL A 74 13.03 15.90 19.74
C VAL A 74 12.15 14.88 20.49
N ASN A 75 12.78 14.02 21.30
CA ASN A 75 12.19 13.12 22.30
C ASN A 75 11.24 12.01 21.80
N GLY A 76 11.71 10.75 21.80
CA GLY A 76 10.84 9.56 21.77
C GLY A 76 10.03 9.31 20.49
N GLU A 77 10.12 10.19 19.49
CA GLU A 77 9.46 10.04 18.18
C GLU A 77 10.14 8.96 17.32
N LEU A 78 9.32 8.14 16.64
CA LEU A 78 9.81 7.16 15.67
C LEU A 78 10.69 7.80 14.58
N PRO A 79 11.67 7.05 14.04
CA PRO A 79 12.47 7.51 12.93
C PRO A 79 11.60 7.86 11.73
N LYS A 80 11.88 9.01 11.12
CA LYS A 80 11.13 9.54 9.97
C LYS A 80 11.58 8.81 8.71
N ARG A 81 11.07 7.58 8.51
CA ARG A 81 11.33 6.76 7.32
C ARG A 81 10.18 6.83 6.33
N VAL A 82 10.52 6.91 5.05
CA VAL A 82 9.59 6.70 3.94
C VAL A 82 9.22 5.22 3.88
N PHE A 83 7.93 4.92 3.72
CA PHE A 83 7.43 3.56 3.74
C PHE A 83 7.97 2.74 2.57
N ALA A 84 7.96 3.29 1.35
CA ALA A 84 8.49 2.61 0.16
C ALA A 84 9.96 2.22 0.31
N ASP A 85 10.80 3.14 0.79
CA ASP A 85 12.23 2.90 1.01
C ASP A 85 12.48 1.88 2.13
N TRP A 86 11.65 1.92 3.17
CA TRP A 86 11.72 0.94 4.25
C TRP A 86 11.33 -0.47 3.77
N LEU A 87 10.33 -0.60 2.89
CA LEU A 87 9.98 -1.88 2.26
C LEU A 87 11.14 -2.45 1.42
N ASP A 88 11.88 -1.60 0.70
CA ASP A 88 13.06 -2.03 -0.06
C ASP A 88 14.17 -2.54 0.87
N GLY A 89 14.42 -1.84 1.97
CA GLY A 89 15.36 -2.29 2.99
C GLY A 89 14.92 -3.58 3.69
N TYR A 90 13.62 -3.76 3.92
CA TYR A 90 13.04 -4.99 4.45
C TYR A 90 13.26 -6.17 3.49
N TYR A 91 12.96 -6.00 2.20
CA TYR A 91 13.17 -7.04 1.20
C TYR A 91 14.64 -7.44 1.09
N LYS A 92 15.53 -6.45 0.96
CA LYS A 92 16.96 -6.70 0.86
C LYS A 92 17.51 -7.46 2.07
N ARG A 93 17.04 -7.13 3.28
CA ARG A 93 17.44 -7.86 4.49
C ARG A 93 17.01 -9.33 4.43
N LEU A 94 15.80 -9.63 3.95
CA LEU A 94 15.35 -11.02 3.80
C LEU A 94 16.14 -11.80 2.75
N GLU A 95 16.52 -11.13 1.66
CA GLU A 95 17.38 -11.68 0.62
C GLU A 95 18.78 -11.99 1.17
N ASP A 96 19.38 -11.06 1.92
CA ASP A 96 20.70 -11.22 2.54
C ASP A 96 20.71 -12.31 3.64
N GLU A 97 19.59 -12.51 4.34
CA GLU A 97 19.47 -13.56 5.37
C GLU A 97 19.40 -14.98 4.77
N ASP A 98 18.95 -15.13 3.53
CA ASP A 98 18.84 -16.40 2.79
C ASP A 98 18.14 -17.54 3.57
N ARG A 99 17.12 -17.18 4.35
CA ARG A 99 16.34 -18.13 5.19
C ARG A 99 15.03 -18.55 4.54
N LEU A 100 14.62 -17.88 3.49
CA LEU A 100 13.34 -18.07 2.83
C LEU A 100 13.53 -18.75 1.48
N SER A 101 12.58 -19.59 1.09
CA SER A 101 12.56 -20.12 -0.28
C SER A 101 12.36 -18.99 -1.28
N GLU A 102 12.85 -19.18 -2.50
CA GLU A 102 12.67 -18.24 -3.62
C GLU A 102 11.21 -17.84 -3.80
N SER A 103 10.30 -18.83 -3.81
CA SER A 103 8.87 -18.58 -3.94
C SER A 103 8.28 -17.77 -2.77
N SER A 104 8.84 -17.89 -1.56
CA SER A 104 8.44 -17.05 -0.43
C SER A 104 8.91 -15.61 -0.59
N LEU A 105 10.13 -15.39 -1.10
CA LEU A 105 10.66 -14.07 -1.42
C LEU A 105 9.86 -13.41 -2.55
N GLU A 106 9.50 -14.16 -3.59
CA GLU A 106 8.64 -13.66 -4.68
C GLU A 106 7.26 -13.18 -4.18
N ASN A 107 6.68 -13.89 -3.20
CA ASN A 107 5.43 -13.48 -2.57
C ASN A 107 5.59 -12.17 -1.78
N VAL A 108 6.72 -11.99 -1.09
CA VAL A 108 7.05 -10.74 -0.39
C VAL A 108 7.20 -9.60 -1.39
N ASP A 109 8.01 -9.77 -2.43
CA ASP A 109 8.25 -8.79 -3.49
C ASP A 109 6.95 -8.39 -4.19
N SER A 110 6.12 -9.38 -4.54
CA SER A 110 4.79 -9.15 -5.12
C SER A 110 3.93 -8.27 -4.21
N CYS A 111 3.90 -8.54 -2.90
CA CYS A 111 3.17 -7.71 -1.95
C CYS A 111 3.73 -6.28 -1.90
N ILE A 112 5.05 -6.11 -1.89
CA ILE A 112 5.72 -4.80 -1.89
C ILE A 112 5.37 -4.00 -3.15
N LYS A 113 5.42 -4.63 -4.32
CA LYS A 113 5.03 -4.02 -5.60
C LYS A 113 3.59 -3.52 -5.58
N VAL A 114 2.66 -4.31 -5.03
CA VAL A 114 1.25 -3.93 -4.90
C VAL A 114 1.06 -2.77 -3.92
N VAL A 115 1.77 -2.76 -2.78
CA VAL A 115 1.75 -1.63 -1.84
C VAL A 115 2.30 -0.37 -2.50
N LYS A 116 3.42 -0.45 -3.22
CA LYS A 116 3.97 0.69 -3.98
C LYS A 116 3.02 1.19 -5.06
N SER A 117 2.33 0.28 -5.76
CA SER A 117 1.28 0.62 -6.72
C SER A 117 0.13 1.38 -6.04
N TYR A 118 -0.30 0.96 -4.86
CA TYR A 118 -1.30 1.68 -4.07
C TYR A 118 -0.82 3.08 -3.64
N LEU A 119 0.42 3.20 -3.17
CA LEU A 119 1.01 4.50 -2.83
C LEU A 119 1.06 5.43 -4.04
N ALA A 120 1.41 4.92 -5.22
CA ALA A 120 1.38 5.66 -6.47
C ALA A 120 -0.06 6.06 -6.86
N PHE A 121 -1.03 5.16 -6.71
CA PHE A 121 -2.45 5.42 -6.96
C PHE A 121 -3.01 6.51 -6.04
N LYS A 122 -2.61 6.54 -4.77
CA LYS A 122 -2.96 7.60 -3.81
C LYS A 122 -2.10 8.86 -3.96
N HIS A 123 -1.16 8.89 -4.91
CA HIS A 123 -0.21 9.99 -5.12
C HIS A 123 0.65 10.30 -3.88
N ARG A 124 1.03 9.27 -3.13
CA ARG A 124 1.87 9.36 -1.93
C ARG A 124 3.05 8.37 -1.97
N PRO A 125 3.89 8.38 -3.02
CA PRO A 125 5.02 7.44 -3.13
C PRO A 125 6.02 7.57 -1.97
N ARG A 126 6.15 8.77 -1.39
CA ARG A 126 7.03 9.06 -0.25
C ARG A 126 6.28 9.18 1.09
N MET A 127 5.16 8.46 1.24
CA MET A 127 4.42 8.44 2.50
C MET A 127 5.31 7.95 3.65
N LEU A 128 5.31 8.65 4.78
CA LEU A 128 6.08 8.27 5.97
C LEU A 128 5.44 7.08 6.71
N MET A 129 6.27 6.25 7.32
CA MET A 129 5.88 5.12 8.18
C MET A 129 4.89 5.53 9.28
N LYS A 130 5.10 6.70 9.91
CA LYS A 130 4.21 7.21 10.97
C LYS A 130 2.77 7.51 10.51
N LYS A 131 2.52 7.57 9.21
CA LYS A 131 1.19 7.82 8.63
C LYS A 131 0.45 6.52 8.28
N ILE A 132 1.06 5.36 8.52
CA ILE A 132 0.41 4.06 8.38
C ILE A 132 -0.47 3.86 9.62
N ASP A 133 -1.77 4.09 9.45
CA ASP A 133 -2.78 3.95 10.48
C ASP A 133 -3.85 2.94 10.06
N LYS A 134 -4.88 2.78 10.92
CA LYS A 134 -6.03 1.92 10.63
C LYS A 134 -6.68 2.27 9.28
N LYS A 135 -6.84 3.56 8.99
CA LYS A 135 -7.50 4.04 7.76
C LYS A 135 -6.69 3.67 6.52
N PHE A 136 -5.36 3.75 6.59
CA PHE A 136 -4.49 3.32 5.51
C PHE A 136 -4.76 1.87 5.11
N LEU A 137 -4.89 0.96 6.09
CA LEU A 137 -5.15 -0.45 5.83
C LEU A 137 -6.53 -0.70 5.22
N VAL A 138 -7.58 -0.06 5.75
CA VAL A 138 -8.94 -0.15 5.20
C VAL A 138 -8.96 0.31 3.73
N ASP A 139 -8.38 1.49 3.47
CA ASP A 139 -8.32 2.06 2.12
C ASP A 139 -7.43 1.20 1.18
N PHE A 140 -6.42 0.49 1.72
CA PHE A 140 -5.59 -0.45 0.96
C PHE A 140 -6.34 -1.74 0.62
N PHE A 141 -7.08 -2.33 1.56
CA PHE A 141 -7.86 -3.53 1.30
C PHE A 141 -9.03 -3.27 0.34
N ASP A 142 -9.64 -2.09 0.41
CA ASP A 142 -10.61 -1.63 -0.58
C ASP A 142 -9.97 -1.51 -1.97
N TYR A 143 -8.77 -0.92 -2.06
CA TYR A 143 -8.02 -0.85 -3.30
C TYR A 143 -7.73 -2.24 -3.90
N LEU A 144 -7.32 -3.21 -3.08
CA LEU A 144 -7.06 -4.58 -3.54
C LEU A 144 -8.29 -5.26 -4.14
N GLN A 145 -9.46 -5.07 -3.52
CA GLN A 145 -10.69 -5.76 -3.90
C GLN A 145 -11.38 -5.11 -5.10
N HIS A 146 -11.33 -3.78 -5.21
CA HIS A 146 -12.19 -3.04 -6.13
C HIS A 146 -11.43 -2.27 -7.22
N THR A 147 -10.14 -2.00 -7.04
CA THR A 147 -9.38 -1.12 -7.96
C THR A 147 -8.20 -1.82 -8.61
N TYR A 148 -7.40 -2.54 -7.83
CA TYR A 148 -6.19 -3.18 -8.31
C TYR A 148 -6.54 -4.34 -9.25
N LYS A 149 -5.77 -4.44 -10.33
CA LYS A 149 -5.86 -5.54 -11.29
C LYS A 149 -4.49 -6.16 -11.47
N ASN A 150 -4.47 -7.47 -11.63
CA ASN A 150 -3.25 -8.23 -11.80
C ASN A 150 -2.49 -7.76 -13.06
N THR A 151 -1.21 -7.47 -12.90
CA THR A 151 -0.29 -7.02 -13.96
C THR A 151 0.35 -8.16 -14.76
N ASN A 152 0.19 -9.42 -14.33
CA ASN A 152 0.75 -10.60 -15.01
C ASN A 152 0.09 -10.87 -16.37
N SER A 153 -1.05 -10.25 -16.66
CA SER A 153 -1.72 -10.32 -17.96
C SER A 153 -2.01 -8.89 -18.44
N PRO A 154 -1.02 -8.19 -19.02
CA PRO A 154 -1.15 -6.77 -19.37
C PRO A 154 -2.29 -6.48 -20.35
N GLU A 155 -2.55 -7.42 -21.27
CA GLU A 155 -3.59 -7.30 -22.30
C GLU A 155 -5.01 -7.50 -21.75
N ASN A 156 -5.16 -8.23 -20.64
CA ASN A 156 -6.46 -8.47 -20.01
C ASN A 156 -6.29 -8.56 -18.48
N PRO A 157 -6.14 -7.41 -17.80
CA PRO A 157 -5.88 -7.37 -16.38
C PRO A 157 -7.13 -7.79 -15.61
N LYS A 158 -7.03 -8.90 -14.87
CA LYS A 158 -8.13 -9.46 -14.08
C LYS A 158 -8.12 -8.93 -12.63
N PRO A 159 -9.29 -8.80 -11.98
CA PRO A 159 -9.34 -8.57 -10.54
C PRO A 159 -8.58 -9.65 -9.77
N LEU A 160 -8.10 -9.32 -8.57
CA LEU A 160 -7.53 -10.30 -7.68
C LEU A 160 -8.59 -11.27 -7.16
N SER A 161 -8.20 -12.53 -6.96
CA SER A 161 -9.06 -13.47 -6.26
C SER A 161 -9.15 -13.08 -4.77
N PRO A 162 -10.26 -13.39 -4.08
CA PRO A 162 -10.37 -13.16 -2.63
C PRO A 162 -9.23 -13.79 -1.84
N ARG A 163 -8.77 -14.98 -2.25
CA ARG A 163 -7.63 -15.68 -1.66
C ARG A 163 -6.33 -14.88 -1.79
N THR A 164 -6.10 -14.26 -2.94
CA THR A 164 -4.92 -13.42 -3.18
C THR A 164 -4.97 -12.14 -2.34
N CYS A 165 -6.14 -11.50 -2.23
CA CYS A 165 -6.32 -10.35 -1.34
C CYS A 165 -6.01 -10.70 0.12
N LEU A 166 -6.48 -11.85 0.59
CA LEU A 166 -6.20 -12.34 1.94
C LEU A 166 -4.71 -12.63 2.15
N ALA A 167 -4.03 -13.22 1.15
CA ALA A 167 -2.59 -13.45 1.20
C ALA A 167 -1.81 -12.13 1.33
N TYR A 168 -2.17 -11.08 0.57
CA TYR A 168 -1.55 -9.75 0.71
C TYR A 168 -1.85 -9.10 2.06
N GLN A 169 -3.05 -9.26 2.60
CA GLN A 169 -3.37 -8.81 3.96
C GLN A 169 -2.43 -9.45 4.99
N HIS A 170 -2.28 -10.77 4.97
CA HIS A 170 -1.39 -11.47 5.90
C HIS A 170 0.08 -11.07 5.70
N GLN A 171 0.52 -10.93 4.46
CA GLN A 171 1.89 -10.56 4.15
C GLN A 171 2.20 -9.14 4.62
N LEU A 172 1.32 -8.16 4.36
CA LEU A 172 1.46 -6.80 4.87
C LEU A 172 1.43 -6.76 6.40
N THR A 173 0.58 -7.59 7.03
CA THR A 173 0.56 -7.69 8.50
C THR A 173 1.90 -8.15 9.07
N LYS A 174 2.54 -9.16 8.46
CA LYS A 174 3.89 -9.62 8.85
C LYS A 174 4.93 -8.52 8.69
N ILE A 175 4.92 -7.84 7.55
CA ILE A 175 5.80 -6.71 7.26
C ILE A 175 5.63 -5.61 8.34
N LEU A 176 4.41 -5.24 8.70
CA LEU A 176 4.16 -4.21 9.71
C LEU A 176 4.54 -4.68 11.13
N ASN A 177 4.44 -5.97 11.46
CA ASN A 177 4.97 -6.49 12.72
C ASN A 177 6.49 -6.35 12.78
N ASP A 178 7.20 -6.64 11.70
CA ASP A 178 8.64 -6.43 11.61
C ASP A 178 9.01 -4.95 11.77
N ALA A 179 8.23 -4.03 11.19
CA ALA A 179 8.41 -2.60 11.38
C ALA A 179 8.30 -2.17 12.85
N VAL A 180 7.40 -2.81 13.61
CA VAL A 180 7.27 -2.58 15.06
C VAL A 180 8.48 -3.11 15.80
N MET A 181 8.90 -4.34 15.51
CA MET A 181 10.10 -4.93 16.12
C MET A 181 11.38 -4.15 15.81
N SER A 182 11.45 -3.56 14.62
CA SER A 182 12.54 -2.69 14.18
C SER A 182 12.48 -1.26 14.74
N GLY A 183 11.46 -0.93 15.55
CA GLY A 183 11.29 0.39 16.16
C GLY A 183 10.97 1.51 15.15
N VAL A 184 10.44 1.19 13.98
CA VAL A 184 10.05 2.16 12.93
C VAL A 184 8.53 2.43 12.96
N LEU A 185 7.77 1.59 13.67
CA LEU A 185 6.34 1.74 13.93
C LEU A 185 6.05 1.46 15.42
N TYR A 186 5.11 2.17 16.04
CA TYR A 186 4.81 1.97 17.47
C TYR A 186 3.97 0.72 17.70
N ALA A 187 2.97 0.50 16.84
CA ALA A 187 2.05 -0.61 16.91
C ALA A 187 1.54 -0.93 15.50
N ASN A 188 1.23 -2.20 15.25
CA ASN A 188 0.69 -2.60 13.97
C ASN A 188 -0.81 -2.21 13.90
N PRO A 189 -1.22 -1.32 12.97
CA PRO A 189 -2.60 -0.87 12.86
C PRO A 189 -3.58 -1.98 12.43
N PHE A 190 -3.08 -3.13 11.99
CA PHE A 190 -3.93 -4.28 11.63
C PHE A 190 -4.76 -4.77 12.82
N TYR A 191 -4.19 -4.75 14.03
CA TYR A 191 -4.87 -5.28 15.22
C TYR A 191 -5.97 -4.34 15.77
N SER A 192 -6.08 -3.12 15.24
CA SER A 192 -7.17 -2.19 15.54
C SER A 192 -8.32 -2.25 14.52
N LEU A 193 -8.26 -3.16 13.55
CA LEU A 193 -9.33 -3.42 12.58
C LEU A 193 -10.42 -4.33 13.17
N ASN A 194 -11.67 -4.00 12.85
CA ASN A 194 -12.82 -4.85 13.06
C ASN A 194 -12.88 -5.97 12.01
N GLU A 195 -13.61 -7.05 12.29
CA GLU A 195 -13.74 -8.18 11.34
C GLU A 195 -14.27 -7.78 9.96
N HIS A 196 -15.23 -6.85 9.89
CA HIS A 196 -15.78 -6.37 8.62
C HIS A 196 -14.84 -5.46 7.83
N GLU A 197 -13.78 -4.95 8.46
CA GLU A 197 -12.76 -4.13 7.80
C GLU A 197 -11.62 -4.98 7.23
N LYS A 198 -11.55 -6.27 7.60
CA LYS A 198 -10.58 -7.23 7.11
C LYS A 198 -11.10 -7.90 5.84
N VAL A 199 -10.17 -8.36 5.00
CA VAL A 199 -10.50 -9.30 3.92
C VAL A 199 -10.99 -10.59 4.56
N ALA A 200 -12.22 -10.98 4.23
CA ALA A 200 -12.84 -12.18 4.78
C ALA A 200 -12.15 -13.44 4.27
N GLU A 201 -12.03 -14.43 5.15
CA GLU A 201 -11.59 -15.76 4.75
C GLU A 201 -12.68 -16.44 3.92
N VAL A 202 -12.32 -16.84 2.71
CA VAL A 202 -13.23 -17.60 1.84
C VAL A 202 -12.93 -19.09 2.03
N PRO A 203 -13.90 -19.89 2.48
CA PRO A 203 -13.72 -21.33 2.60
C PRO A 203 -13.37 -21.92 1.25
N THR A 204 -12.30 -22.72 1.20
CA THR A 204 -11.94 -23.45 0.00
C THR A 204 -12.66 -24.78 -0.01
N SER A 205 -13.55 -24.99 -0.98
CA SER A 205 -13.95 -26.34 -1.36
C SER A 205 -12.86 -26.93 -2.23
N ARG A 206 -12.33 -28.09 -1.84
CA ARG A 206 -11.52 -28.94 -2.70
C ARG A 206 -12.29 -30.21 -2.93
N ASP A 207 -12.50 -30.56 -4.19
CA ASP A 207 -13.02 -31.86 -4.55
C ASP A 207 -11.86 -32.85 -4.55
N TYR A 208 -12.14 -34.06 -4.06
CA TYR A 208 -11.17 -35.14 -3.98
C TYR A 208 -11.65 -36.28 -4.87
N LEU A 209 -10.70 -36.97 -5.50
CA LEU A 209 -11.02 -38.17 -6.25
C LEU A 209 -11.34 -39.31 -5.29
N THR A 210 -12.48 -39.96 -5.53
CA THR A 210 -12.82 -41.24 -4.92
C THR A 210 -11.95 -42.35 -5.52
N LYS A 211 -11.90 -43.50 -4.83
CA LYS A 211 -11.16 -44.67 -5.32
C LYS A 211 -11.71 -45.14 -6.66
N GLU A 212 -13.03 -45.14 -6.80
CA GLU A 212 -13.73 -45.58 -8.00
C GLU A 212 -13.41 -44.66 -9.19
N GLU A 213 -13.40 -43.34 -8.98
CA GLU A 213 -12.99 -42.38 -10.01
C GLU A 213 -11.53 -42.55 -10.42
N LEU A 214 -10.64 -42.89 -9.47
CA LEU A 214 -9.24 -43.16 -9.76
C LEU A 214 -9.06 -44.44 -10.60
N GLU A 215 -9.78 -45.53 -10.28
CA GLU A 215 -9.77 -46.79 -11.05
C GLU A 215 -10.34 -46.59 -12.46
N LEU A 216 -11.39 -45.79 -12.60
CA LEU A 216 -11.93 -45.40 -13.90
C LEU A 216 -10.89 -44.62 -14.72
N MET A 217 -10.17 -43.68 -14.11
CA MET A 217 -9.10 -42.93 -14.77
C MET A 217 -7.92 -43.83 -15.16
N ALA A 218 -7.58 -44.82 -14.34
CA ALA A 218 -6.55 -45.81 -14.64
C ALA A 218 -6.92 -46.69 -15.84
N SER A 219 -8.21 -46.91 -16.07
CA SER A 219 -8.71 -47.72 -17.20
C SER A 219 -8.99 -46.91 -18.46
N ALA A 220 -9.21 -45.59 -18.34
CA ALA A 220 -9.53 -44.71 -19.46
C ALA A 220 -8.37 -44.59 -20.47
N GLU A 221 -8.70 -44.56 -21.77
CA GLU A 221 -7.71 -44.32 -22.82
C GLU A 221 -7.32 -42.84 -22.86
N THR A 222 -6.01 -42.57 -22.80
CA THR A 222 -5.47 -41.20 -22.76
C THR A 222 -4.42 -41.00 -23.84
N LYS A 223 -4.45 -39.85 -24.52
CA LYS A 223 -3.48 -39.50 -25.57
C LYS A 223 -2.04 -39.42 -25.06
N ASN A 224 -1.84 -38.97 -23.82
CA ASN A 224 -0.52 -38.84 -23.20
C ASN A 224 -0.35 -39.89 -22.09
N GLN A 225 0.29 -41.01 -22.44
CA GLN A 225 0.50 -42.12 -21.52
C GLN A 225 1.49 -41.78 -20.39
N LEU A 226 2.49 -40.94 -20.65
CA LEU A 226 3.47 -40.53 -19.63
C LEU A 226 2.81 -39.69 -18.53
N ALA A 227 1.92 -38.77 -18.91
CA ALA A 227 1.15 -37.98 -17.94
C ALA A 227 0.26 -38.87 -17.07
N LYS A 228 -0.39 -39.87 -17.68
CA LYS A 228 -1.20 -40.85 -16.94
C LYS A 228 -0.35 -41.66 -15.96
N GLN A 229 0.80 -42.16 -16.39
CA GLN A 229 1.73 -42.90 -15.53
C GLN A 229 2.24 -42.04 -14.36
N ALA A 230 2.65 -40.80 -14.64
CA ALA A 230 3.12 -39.87 -13.60
C ALA A 230 2.03 -39.54 -12.57
N PHE A 231 0.80 -39.30 -13.04
CA PHE A 231 -0.33 -39.05 -12.15
C PHE A 231 -0.64 -40.27 -11.26
N MET A 232 -0.67 -41.48 -11.85
CA MET A 232 -0.92 -42.70 -11.08
C MET A 232 0.20 -42.96 -10.06
N PHE A 233 1.46 -42.78 -10.46
CA PHE A 233 2.60 -42.88 -9.54
C PHE A 233 2.44 -41.93 -8.35
N ALA A 234 2.14 -40.64 -8.59
CA ALA A 234 1.90 -39.66 -7.54
C ALA A 234 0.76 -40.06 -6.58
N CYS A 235 -0.31 -40.67 -7.10
CA CYS A 235 -1.41 -41.17 -6.26
C CYS A 235 -0.97 -42.30 -5.31
N PHE A 236 0.06 -43.08 -5.66
CA PHE A 236 0.59 -44.15 -4.80
C PHE A 236 1.71 -43.69 -3.87
N THR A 237 2.44 -42.61 -4.21
CA THR A 237 3.60 -42.16 -3.43
C THR A 237 3.32 -40.97 -2.51
N GLY A 238 2.22 -40.25 -2.73
CA GLY A 238 2.03 -38.92 -2.15
C GLY A 238 2.98 -37.89 -2.77
#